data_AF-A0AAW9EG14-F1
#
_entry.id   AF-A0AAW9EG14-F1
#
_cell.length_a   1.000
_cell.length_b   1.000
_cell.length_c   1.000
_cell.angle_alpha   90.00
_cell.angle_beta   90.00
_cell.angle_gamma   90.00
#
_symmetry.space_group_name_H-M   'P 1'
#
loop_
_entity.id
_entity.type
_entity.pdbx_description
1 polymer ?
#
loop_
_entity_poly.entity_id
_entity_poly.type
_entity_poly.pdbx_seq_one_letter_code
_entity_poly.pdbx_strand_id
1 'polypeptide(L)'
;IRHEGDELELEVHCSKGTYIRTIIDDLGEKLGCGAHVIYLRRLAVSKYPVERMVTLEHLHALIEQAQAQGVAPADLLDPLLMPMD
;
A
#
# COMPACT_ATOMS: atom_id res chain seq x y z
N ILE A 1 5.02 -15.01 -8.84
CA ILE A 1 4.75 -16.04 -7.81
C ILE A 1 6.08 -16.58 -7.34
N ARG A 2 6.34 -16.53 -6.04
CA ARG A 2 7.54 -17.07 -5.38
C ARG A 2 7.10 -18.01 -4.26
N HIS A 3 7.77 -19.15 -4.12
CA HIS A 3 7.43 -20.17 -3.12
C HIS A 3 8.72 -20.67 -2.47
N GLU A 4 8.82 -20.52 -1.16
CA GLU A 4 10.01 -20.87 -0.36
C GLU A 4 9.56 -21.44 0.98
N GLY A 5 9.87 -22.72 1.24
CA GLY A 5 9.37 -23.41 2.44
C GLY A 5 7.85 -23.46 2.46
N ASP A 6 7.24 -22.94 3.53
CA ASP A 6 5.80 -22.85 3.73
C ASP A 6 5.22 -21.47 3.33
N GLU A 7 6.03 -20.61 2.69
CA GLU A 7 5.61 -19.28 2.27
C GLU A 7 5.35 -19.19 0.75
N LEU A 8 4.23 -18.57 0.41
CA LEU A 8 3.82 -18.28 -0.97
C LEU A 8 3.57 -16.77 -1.15
N GLU A 9 4.32 -16.16 -2.06
CA GLU A 9 4.17 -14.75 -2.41
C GLU A 9 3.49 -14.59 -3.78
N LEU A 10 2.38 -13.83 -3.78
CA LEU A 10 1.52 -13.58 -4.92
C LEU A 10 1.28 -12.08 -5.09
N GLU A 11 1.21 -11.64 -6.34
CA GLU A 11 0.67 -10.33 -6.70
C GLU A 11 -0.71 -10.53 -7.34
N VAL A 12 -1.70 -9.76 -6.88
CA VAL A 12 -3.10 -9.92 -7.28
C VAL A 12 -3.67 -8.58 -7.72
N HIS A 13 -4.15 -8.52 -8.97
CA HIS A 13 -5.01 -7.44 -9.44
C HIS A 13 -6.47 -7.85 -9.30
N CYS A 14 -7.26 -7.06 -8.58
CA CYS A 14 -8.64 -7.39 -8.24
C CYS A 14 -9.57 -6.17 -8.31
N SER A 15 -10.87 -6.44 -8.44
CA SER A 15 -11.90 -5.40 -8.38
C SER A 15 -12.14 -4.91 -6.94
N LYS A 16 -12.97 -3.87 -6.79
CA LYS A 16 -13.34 -3.34 -5.47
C LYS A 16 -14.05 -4.41 -4.63
N GLY A 17 -13.76 -4.44 -3.33
CA GLY A 17 -14.41 -5.34 -2.39
C GLY A 17 -13.88 -6.77 -2.37
N THR A 18 -12.80 -7.07 -3.09
CA THR A 18 -12.12 -8.37 -3.00
C THR A 18 -11.40 -8.51 -1.65
N TYR A 19 -11.68 -9.61 -0.94
CA TYR A 19 -11.03 -9.96 0.31
C TYR A 19 -9.86 -10.92 0.05
N ILE A 20 -8.63 -10.40 -0.01
CA ILE A 20 -7.42 -11.22 -0.23
C ILE A 20 -7.29 -12.35 0.80
N ARG A 21 -7.68 -12.10 2.06
CA ARG A 21 -7.67 -13.12 3.11
C ARG A 21 -8.55 -14.34 2.78
N THR A 22 -9.74 -14.11 2.24
CA THR A 22 -10.65 -15.19 1.81
C THR A 22 -10.07 -15.95 0.62
N ILE A 23 -9.43 -15.26 -0.33
CA ILE A 23 -8.76 -15.92 -1.46
C ILE A 23 -7.65 -16.87 -0.97
N ILE A 24 -6.85 -16.43 0.01
CA ILE A 24 -5.77 -17.26 0.54
C ILE A 24 -6.31 -18.43 1.37
N ASP A 25 -7.37 -18.22 2.15
CA ASP A 25 -8.06 -19.28 2.89
C ASP A 25 -8.59 -20.37 1.93
N ASP A 26 -9.37 -19.96 0.91
CA ASP A 26 -9.90 -20.85 -0.13
C ASP A 26 -8.78 -21.56 -0.91
N LEU A 27 -7.66 -20.90 -1.17
CA LEU A 27 -6.50 -21.48 -1.84
C LEU A 27 -5.84 -22.55 -0.95
N GLY A 28 -5.66 -22.27 0.34
CA GLY A 28 -5.12 -23.22 1.30
C GLY A 28 -5.98 -24.48 1.42
N GLU A 29 -7.31 -24.33 1.46
CA GLU A 29 -8.26 -25.45 1.44
C GLU A 29 -8.14 -26.27 0.15
N LYS A 30 -8.06 -25.60 -1.01
CA LYS A 30 -7.89 -26.27 -2.31
C LYS A 30 -6.56 -27.03 -2.43
N LEU A 31 -5.52 -26.57 -1.75
CA LEU A 31 -4.20 -27.22 -1.70
C LEU A 31 -4.12 -28.31 -0.62
N GLY A 32 -5.07 -28.37 0.32
CA GLY A 32 -5.16 -29.39 1.36
C GLY A 32 -4.18 -29.21 2.53
N CYS A 33 -3.50 -28.07 2.62
CA CYS A 33 -2.59 -27.74 3.72
C CYS A 33 -3.09 -26.59 4.61
N GLY A 34 -4.10 -25.83 4.17
CA GLY A 34 -4.49 -24.58 4.78
C GLY A 34 -3.49 -23.45 4.48
N ALA A 35 -3.96 -22.21 4.51
CA ALA A 35 -3.11 -21.03 4.32
C ALA A 35 -3.74 -19.80 4.97
N HIS A 36 -2.92 -18.86 5.42
CA HIS A 36 -3.38 -17.58 5.90
C HIS A 36 -2.42 -16.46 5.47
N VAL A 37 -2.92 -15.23 5.41
CA VAL A 37 -2.13 -14.06 5.01
C VAL A 37 -1.20 -13.66 6.17
N ILE A 38 0.11 -13.74 5.95
CA ILE A 38 1.14 -13.23 6.88
C ILE A 38 1.66 -11.84 6.50
N TYR A 39 1.51 -11.46 5.23
CA TYR A 39 1.89 -10.15 4.70
C TYR A 39 0.90 -9.70 3.63
N LEU A 40 0.49 -8.43 3.68
CA LEU A 40 -0.37 -7.84 2.67
C LEU A 40 0.01 -6.37 2.45
N ARG A 41 0.41 -6.06 1.22
CA ARG A 41 0.66 -4.69 0.77
C ARG A 41 -0.20 -4.39 -0.44
N ARG A 42 -0.98 -3.32 -0.36
CA ARG A 42 -1.69 -2.78 -1.51
C ARG A 42 -0.73 -1.92 -2.32
N LEU A 43 -0.42 -2.35 -3.54
CA LEU A 43 0.55 -1.67 -4.40
C LEU A 43 -0.04 -0.42 -5.09
N ALA A 44 -1.32 -0.47 -5.47
CA ALA A 44 -2.01 0.62 -6.17
C ALA A 44 -3.50 0.65 -5.83
N VAL A 45 -4.14 1.81 -6.08
CA VAL A 45 -5.59 1.99 -6.01
C VAL A 45 -6.03 2.84 -7.20
N SER A 46 -6.92 2.29 -8.04
CA SER A 46 -7.46 3.02 -9.20
C SER A 46 -6.33 3.62 -10.05
N LYS A 47 -6.45 4.91 -10.41
CA LYS A 47 -5.48 5.66 -11.21
C LYS A 47 -4.45 6.42 -10.37
N TYR A 48 -4.37 6.18 -9.07
CA TYR A 48 -3.35 6.85 -8.25
C TYR A 48 -1.95 6.32 -8.63
N PRO A 49 -1.04 7.19 -9.10
CA PRO A 49 0.30 6.79 -9.50
C PRO A 49 1.11 6.35 -8.28
N VAL A 50 1.72 5.17 -8.37
CA VAL A 50 2.46 4.55 -7.26
C VAL A 50 3.67 5.41 -6.86
N GLU A 51 4.26 6.09 -7.84
CA GLU A 51 5.43 6.96 -7.69
C GLU A 51 5.12 8.22 -6.86
N ARG A 52 3.84 8.56 -6.67
CA ARG A 52 3.37 9.67 -5.84
C ARG A 52 2.96 9.23 -4.44
N MET A 53 3.08 7.95 -4.10
CA MET A 53 2.79 7.47 -2.74
C MET A 53 3.88 7.96 -1.78
N VAL A 54 3.46 8.64 -0.72
CA VAL A 54 4.35 9.18 0.31
C VAL A 54 4.14 8.47 1.64
N THR A 55 5.22 8.33 2.42
CA THR A 55 5.15 7.76 3.78
C THR A 55 4.82 8.85 4.81
N LEU A 56 4.39 8.45 6.01
CA LEU A 56 4.15 9.40 7.10
C LEU A 56 5.44 10.09 7.53
N GLU A 57 6.57 9.39 7.53
CA GLU A 57 7.89 9.95 7.85
C GLU A 57 8.27 11.06 6.86
N HIS A 58 7.96 10.88 5.57
CA HIS A 58 8.19 11.94 4.57
C HIS A 58 7.34 13.18 4.85
N LEU A 59 6.07 13.00 5.24
CA LEU A 59 5.19 14.11 5.62
C LEU A 59 5.72 14.84 6.86
N HIS A 60 6.19 14.12 7.88
CA HIS A 60 6.79 14.73 9.07
C HIS A 60 8.06 15.51 8.72
N ALA A 61 8.94 14.95 7.87
CA ALA A 61 10.15 15.64 7.43
C ALA A 61 9.84 16.97 6.70
N LEU A 62 8.78 17.01 5.88
CA LEU A 62 8.33 18.25 5.24
C LEU A 62 7.82 19.29 6.26
N ILE A 63 7.14 18.85 7.32
CA ILE A 63 6.69 19.75 8.39
C ILE A 63 7.88 20.33 9.15
N GLU A 64 8.85 19.50 9.53
CA GLU A 64 10.10 19.95 10.17
C GLU A 64 10.87 20.92 9.28
N GLN A 65 10.92 20.64 7.97
CA GLN A 65 11.52 21.53 6.98
C GLN A 65 10.79 22.89 6.91
N ALA A 66 9.45 22.90 6.85
CA ALA A 66 8.68 24.13 6.82
C ALA A 66 8.94 25.00 8.06
N GLN A 67 9.00 24.38 9.24
CA GLN A 67 9.32 25.05 10.50
C GLN A 67 10.73 25.65 10.49
N ALA A 68 11.73 24.88 10.05
CA ALA A 68 13.12 25.35 9.94
C ALA A 68 13.27 26.52 8.96
N GLN A 69 12.44 26.55 7.91
CA GLN A 69 12.44 27.61 6.89
C GLN A 69 11.53 28.79 7.25
N GLY A 70 10.73 28.69 8.32
CA GLY A 70 9.76 29.72 8.71
C GLY A 70 8.63 29.93 7.71
N VAL A 71 8.32 28.93 6.89
CA VAL A 71 7.24 28.96 5.89
C VAL A 71 6.00 28.20 6.38
N ALA A 72 4.86 28.37 5.72
CA ALA A 72 3.67 27.63 6.09
C ALA A 72 3.83 26.15 5.67
N PRO A 73 3.42 25.16 6.49
CA PRO A 73 3.47 23.75 6.09
C PRO A 73 2.70 23.44 4.80
N ALA A 74 1.62 24.19 4.52
CA ALA A 74 0.86 24.08 3.29
C ALA A 74 1.73 24.30 2.03
N ASP A 75 2.73 25.18 2.09
CA ASP A 75 3.62 25.47 0.96
C ASP A 75 4.41 24.23 0.51
N LEU A 76 4.67 23.27 1.43
CA LEU A 76 5.38 22.03 1.15
C LEU A 76 4.45 20.81 1.02
N LEU A 77 3.28 20.82 1.65
CA LEU A 77 2.34 19.69 1.65
C LEU A 77 1.35 19.74 0.50
N ASP A 78 0.85 20.93 0.13
CA ASP A 78 -0.15 21.08 -0.94
C ASP A 78 0.31 20.54 -2.30
N PRO A 79 1.60 20.65 -2.70
CA PRO A 79 2.09 20.02 -3.93
C PRO A 79 1.93 18.49 -3.96
N LEU A 80 1.80 17.83 -2.81
CA LEU A 80 1.56 16.39 -2.72
C LEU A 80 0.09 16.03 -2.96
N LEU A 81 -0.83 16.98 -2.77
CA LEU A 81 -2.25 16.75 -3.01
C LEU A 81 -2.49 16.42 -4.47
N MET A 82 -3.38 15.45 -4.69
CA MET A 82 -3.84 15.10 -6.03
C MET A 82 -5.18 15.80 -6.28
N PRO A 83 -5.46 16.19 -7.54
CA PRO A 83 -6.78 16.70 -7.90
C PRO A 83 -7.87 15.73 -7.42
N MET A 84 -8.94 16.30 -6.86
CA MET A 84 -10.16 15.53 -6.67
C MET A 84 -10.89 15.55 -8.01
N ASP A 85 -10.70 14.51 -8.80
CA ASP A 85 -11.57 14.21 -9.94
C ASP A 85 -12.99 13.86 -9.46
#